data_AF-A0A120AGP3-F1
#
_entry.id   AF-A0A120AGP3-F1
#
_cell.length_a   1.000
_cell.length_b   1.000
_cell.length_c   1.000
_cell.angle_alpha   90.00
_cell.angle_beta   90.00
_cell.angle_gamma   90.00
#
_symmetry.space_group_name_H-M   'P 1'
#
loop_
_entity.id
_entity.type
_entity.pdbx_description
1 polymer ?
#
loop_
_entity_poly.entity_id
_entity_poly.type
_entity_poly.pdbx_seq_one_letter_code
_entity_poly.pdbx_strand_id
1 'polypeptide(L)'
;MLDARSWRHSTLLAWVLMPDHWHGLVELDERDCMPALVRQLKCSSSRRVRAALGAVVPAAVWAQAYHDRALRRDEALVAAARYVVMNPVRARLVRRAREWPFWGAVWMNR
;
A
#
# COMPACT_ATOMS: atom_id res chain seq x y z
N MET A 1 9.54 7.28 0.13
CA MET A 1 8.33 6.62 -0.43
C MET A 1 7.38 6.48 0.75
N LEU A 2 6.21 7.15 0.73
CA LEU A 2 5.32 7.44 1.88
C LEU A 2 6.07 7.88 3.16
N ASP A 3 6.07 9.18 3.43
CA ASP A 3 6.49 9.63 4.77
C ASP A 3 5.56 8.98 5.78
N ALA A 4 6.09 8.16 6.69
CA ALA A 4 5.32 7.49 7.74
C ALA A 4 4.50 8.50 8.59
N ARG A 5 4.83 9.79 8.50
CA ARG A 5 4.09 10.90 9.10
C ARG A 5 2.76 11.25 8.42
N SER A 6 2.41 10.64 7.28
CA SER A 6 1.14 10.96 6.62
C SER A 6 -0.07 10.42 7.39
N TRP A 7 0.06 9.24 8.00
CA TRP A 7 -1.00 8.67 8.83
C TRP A 7 -0.62 8.89 10.29
N ARG A 8 -1.39 9.71 10.99
CA ARG A 8 -1.01 10.24 12.31
C ARG A 8 -1.25 9.24 13.42
N HIS A 9 -2.30 8.42 13.27
CA HIS A 9 -2.73 7.46 14.30
C HIS A 9 -2.73 6.03 13.76
N SER A 10 -3.12 5.83 12.51
CA SER A 10 -3.12 4.51 11.86
C SER A 10 -1.75 4.10 11.33
N THR A 11 -1.48 2.78 11.32
CA THR A 11 -0.18 2.23 10.92
C THR A 11 -0.28 1.42 9.62
N LEU A 12 0.60 1.70 8.66
CA LEU A 12 0.79 0.84 7.48
C LEU A 12 1.68 -0.35 7.86
N LEU A 13 1.08 -1.51 8.09
CA LEU A 13 1.78 -2.70 8.56
C LEU A 13 2.56 -3.42 7.45
N ALA A 14 1.96 -3.53 6.26
CA ALA A 14 2.59 -4.11 5.07
C ALA A 14 2.02 -3.47 3.80
N TRP A 15 2.81 -3.40 2.75
CA TRP A 15 2.36 -2.90 1.46
C TRP A 15 3.17 -3.49 0.30
N VAL A 16 2.56 -3.50 -0.88
CA VAL A 16 3.25 -3.78 -2.14
C VAL A 16 2.68 -2.88 -3.23
N LEU A 17 3.57 -2.31 -4.05
CA LEU A 17 3.21 -1.61 -5.28
C LEU A 17 3.42 -2.58 -6.45
N MET A 18 2.34 -2.87 -7.15
CA MET A 18 2.31 -3.65 -8.39
C MET A 18 2.37 -2.70 -9.60
N PRO A 19 2.62 -3.21 -10.82
CA PRO A 19 2.65 -2.37 -12.02
C PRO A 19 1.36 -1.57 -12.28
N ASP A 20 0.23 -2.10 -11.83
CA ASP A 20 -1.12 -1.63 -12.15
C ASP A 20 -1.93 -1.20 -10.90
N HIS A 21 -1.54 -1.63 -9.70
CA HIS A 21 -2.24 -1.30 -8.46
C HIS A 21 -1.34 -1.33 -7.22
N TRP A 22 -1.90 -0.98 -6.06
CA TRP A 22 -1.21 -1.05 -4.78
C TRP A 22 -2.07 -1.80 -3.77
N HIS A 23 -1.43 -2.63 -2.95
CA HIS A 23 -2.04 -3.30 -1.81
C HIS A 23 -1.41 -2.81 -0.50
N GLY A 24 -2.25 -2.65 0.53
CA GLY A 24 -1.81 -2.30 1.87
C GLY A 24 -2.60 -3.04 2.94
N LEU A 25 -1.90 -3.37 4.02
CA LEU A 25 -2.45 -3.84 5.28
C LEU A 25 -2.31 -2.71 6.29
N VAL A 26 -3.43 -2.21 6.79
CA VAL A 26 -3.47 -1.05 7.69
C VAL A 26 -4.08 -1.47 9.01
N GLU A 27 -3.41 -1.13 10.10
CA GLU A 27 -4.02 -1.10 11.43
C GLU A 27 -4.68 0.26 11.59
N LEU A 28 -6.01 0.26 11.57
CA LEU A 28 -6.82 1.48 11.65
C LEU A 28 -7.01 1.87 13.12
N ASP A 29 -6.64 3.10 13.44
CA ASP A 29 -6.92 3.69 14.75
C ASP A 29 -8.33 4.31 14.78
N GLU A 30 -8.96 4.32 15.95
CA GLU A 30 -10.33 4.84 16.15
C GLU A 30 -10.48 6.33 15.76
N ARG A 31 -9.38 7.10 15.74
CA ARG A 31 -9.36 8.52 15.36
C ARG A 31 -9.30 8.75 13.85
N ASP A 32 -9.06 7.69 13.07
CA ASP A 32 -8.91 7.75 11.62
C ASP A 32 -10.03 6.93 10.94
N CYS A 33 -10.19 7.13 9.62
CA CYS A 33 -11.07 6.28 8.82
C CYS A 33 -10.42 5.91 7.48
N MET A 34 -10.70 4.70 7.01
CA MET A 34 -10.13 4.15 5.77
C MET A 34 -10.26 5.10 4.55
N PRO A 35 -11.43 5.74 4.29
CA PRO A 35 -11.56 6.65 3.15
C PRO A 35 -10.60 7.85 3.22
N ALA A 36 -10.38 8.42 4.40
CA ALA A 36 -9.49 9.56 4.58
C ALA A 36 -8.03 9.17 4.34
N LEU A 37 -7.60 8.03 4.88
CA LEU A 37 -6.25 7.50 4.69
C LEU A 37 -5.94 7.22 3.22
N VAL A 38 -6.86 6.56 2.51
CA VAL A 38 -6.72 6.25 1.08
C VAL A 38 -6.72 7.52 0.24
N ARG A 39 -7.62 8.48 0.52
CA ARG A 39 -7.64 9.79 -0.16
C ARG A 39 -6.28 10.48 -0.02
N GLN A 40 -5.72 10.52 1.18
CA GLN A 40 -4.42 11.14 1.42
C GLN A 40 -3.30 10.43 0.67
N LEU A 41 -3.26 9.09 0.68
CA LEU A 41 -2.29 8.30 -0.07
C LEU A 41 -2.36 8.61 -1.57
N LYS A 42 -3.56 8.57 -2.15
CA LYS A 42 -3.78 8.82 -3.58
C LYS A 42 -3.39 10.24 -3.97
N CYS A 43 -3.83 11.25 -3.22
CA CYS A 43 -3.51 12.65 -3.53
C CYS A 43 -2.02 12.96 -3.38
N SER A 44 -1.40 12.52 -2.27
CA SER A 44 0.01 12.79 -2.00
C SER A 44 0.93 12.13 -3.04
N SER A 45 0.69 10.85 -3.34
CA SER A 45 1.47 10.13 -4.36
C SER A 45 1.25 10.73 -5.76
N SER A 46 0.02 11.05 -6.15
CA SER A 46 -0.26 11.67 -7.46
C SER A 46 0.50 12.97 -7.66
N ARG A 47 0.54 13.84 -6.63
CA ARG A 47 1.30 15.10 -6.69
C ARG A 47 2.80 14.85 -6.89
N ARG A 48 3.36 13.88 -6.16
CA ARG A 48 4.79 13.55 -6.26
C ARG A 48 5.15 12.93 -7.60
N VAL A 49 4.30 12.04 -8.13
CA VAL A 49 4.48 11.42 -9.44
C VAL A 49 4.44 12.48 -10.54
N ARG A 50 3.44 13.39 -10.51
CA ARG A 50 3.35 14.51 -11.47
C ARG A 50 4.54 15.45 -11.38
N ALA A 51 5.02 15.76 -10.16
CA ALA A 51 6.21 16.60 -9.98
C ALA A 51 7.49 15.94 -10.53
N ALA A 52 7.62 14.62 -10.41
CA ALA A 52 8.80 13.88 -10.85
C ALA A 52 8.84 13.59 -12.36
N LEU A 53 7.67 13.36 -12.98
CA LEU A 53 7.57 12.90 -14.37
C LEU A 53 6.95 13.92 -15.33
N GLY A 54 6.45 15.06 -14.83
CA GLY A 54 5.87 16.13 -15.64
C GLY A 54 4.60 15.72 -16.40
N ALA A 55 4.43 16.28 -17.60
CA ALA A 55 3.24 16.09 -18.46
C ALA A 55 3.13 14.70 -19.11
N VAL A 56 4.10 13.80 -18.88
CA VAL A 56 4.10 12.42 -19.42
C VAL A 56 3.14 11.51 -18.64
N VAL A 57 2.68 11.93 -17.46
CA VAL A 57 1.79 11.14 -16.59
C VAL A 57 0.32 11.35 -17.01
N PRO A 58 -0.50 10.29 -17.03
CA PRO A 58 -1.94 10.42 -17.22
C PRO A 58 -2.59 11.43 -16.26
N ALA A 59 -3.69 12.03 -16.71
CA ALA A 59 -4.47 12.99 -15.92
C ALA A 59 -4.86 12.42 -14.53
N ALA A 60 -5.11 11.11 -14.43
CA ALA A 60 -5.35 10.42 -13.16
C ALA A 60 -4.34 9.27 -12.97
N VAL A 61 -3.57 9.32 -11.87
CA VAL A 61 -2.64 8.25 -11.46
C VAL A 61 -3.38 7.08 -10.81
N TRP A 62 -4.47 7.37 -10.10
CA TRP A 62 -5.28 6.37 -9.41
C TRP A 62 -6.70 6.35 -9.93
N ALA A 63 -7.31 5.17 -9.97
CA ALA A 63 -8.76 5.04 -10.09
C ALA A 63 -9.49 5.75 -8.93
N GLN A 64 -10.72 6.18 -9.17
CA GLN A 64 -11.53 6.90 -8.16
C GLN A 64 -11.80 6.04 -6.92
N ALA A 65 -12.23 4.79 -7.11
CA ALA A 65 -12.57 3.86 -6.04
C ALA A 65 -11.36 3.12 -5.45
N TYR A 66 -11.56 2.46 -4.31
CA TYR A 66 -10.62 1.51 -3.72
C TYR A 66 -11.42 0.31 -3.18
N HIS A 67 -10.74 -0.80 -2.93
CA HIS A 67 -11.33 -1.98 -2.32
C HIS A 67 -10.68 -2.21 -0.96
N ASP A 68 -11.48 -2.35 0.09
CA ASP A 68 -11.03 -2.74 1.42
C ASP A 68 -11.79 -3.97 1.95
N ARG A 69 -11.13 -4.67 2.86
CA ARG A 69 -11.70 -5.81 3.59
C ARG A 69 -11.14 -5.78 5.00
N ALA A 70 -12.02 -5.77 5.99
CA ALA A 70 -11.63 -5.96 7.38
C ALA A 70 -11.15 -7.40 7.61
N LEU A 71 -10.02 -7.56 8.30
CA LEU A 71 -9.57 -8.87 8.75
C LEU A 71 -10.49 -9.39 9.84
N ARG A 72 -10.79 -10.69 9.81
CA ARG A 72 -11.58 -11.35 10.86
C ARG A 72 -10.69 -11.65 12.08
N ARG A 73 -11.30 -11.80 13.26
CA ARG A 73 -10.57 -12.07 14.52
C ARG A 73 -9.67 -13.30 14.48
N ASP A 74 -10.02 -14.29 13.67
CA ASP A 74 -9.32 -15.56 13.49
C ASP A 74 -8.24 -15.53 12.38
N GLU A 75 -8.20 -14.48 11.56
CA GLU A 75 -7.17 -14.33 10.53
C GLU A 75 -5.86 -13.86 11.19
N ALA A 76 -4.80 -14.66 11.07
CA ALA A 76 -3.50 -14.29 11.58
C ALA A 76 -2.93 -13.08 10.81
N LEU A 77 -2.66 -11.99 11.52
CA LEU A 77 -2.11 -10.75 10.96
C LEU A 77 -0.87 -10.98 10.09
N VAL A 78 0.01 -11.88 10.52
CA VAL A 78 1.22 -12.26 9.79
C VAL A 78 0.88 -12.98 8.47
N ALA A 79 -0.18 -13.78 8.44
CA ALA A 79 -0.62 -14.45 7.21
C ALA A 79 -1.18 -13.43 6.21
N ALA A 80 -1.95 -12.45 6.67
CA ALA A 80 -2.42 -11.34 5.84
C ALA A 80 -1.25 -10.50 5.29
N ALA A 81 -0.27 -10.17 6.14
CA ALA A 81 0.93 -9.48 5.72
C ALA A 81 1.67 -10.29 4.64
N ARG A 82 1.94 -11.58 4.87
CA ARG A 82 2.56 -12.50 3.89
C ARG A 82 1.79 -12.54 2.58
N TYR A 83 0.46 -12.58 2.63
CA TYR A 83 -0.37 -12.53 1.43
C TYR A 83 -0.09 -11.25 0.62
N VAL A 84 -0.11 -10.08 1.28
CA VAL A 84 0.19 -8.79 0.64
C VAL A 84 1.55 -8.83 -0.04
N VAL A 85 2.60 -9.28 0.66
CA VAL A 85 3.96 -9.28 0.09
C VAL A 85 4.17 -10.29 -1.04
N MET A 86 3.39 -11.37 -1.04
CA MET A 86 3.52 -12.43 -2.03
C MET A 86 2.79 -12.14 -3.34
N ASN A 87 2.06 -11.02 -3.47
CA ASN A 87 1.36 -10.67 -4.71
C ASN A 87 2.25 -10.64 -5.96
N PRO A 88 3.49 -10.09 -5.94
CA PRO A 88 4.38 -10.17 -7.10
C PRO A 88 4.71 -11.61 -7.53
N VAL A 89 4.86 -12.52 -6.58
CA VAL A 89 5.10 -13.95 -6.86
C VAL A 89 3.84 -14.59 -7.43
N ARG A 90 2.67 -14.32 -6.85
CA ARG A 90 1.37 -14.82 -7.33
C ARG A 90 1.06 -14.34 -8.75
N ALA A 91 1.43 -13.10 -9.07
CA ALA A 91 1.34 -12.50 -10.41
C ALA A 91 2.45 -12.96 -11.36
N ARG A 92 3.36 -13.85 -10.92
CA ARG A 92 4.50 -14.37 -11.70
C ARG A 92 5.47 -13.30 -12.19
N LEU A 93 5.53 -12.15 -11.53
CA LEU A 93 6.49 -11.08 -11.83
C LEU A 93 7.91 -11.45 -11.37
N VAL A 94 8.01 -12.21 -10.27
CA VAL A 94 9.26 -12.67 -9.67
C VAL A 94 9.11 -14.08 -9.10
N ARG A 95 10.23 -14.78 -8.88
CA ARG A 95 10.21 -16.13 -8.26
C ARG A 95 10.17 -16.05 -6.75
N ARG A 96 10.74 -14.99 -6.17
CA ARG A 96 10.84 -14.79 -4.71
C ARG A 96 10.45 -13.35 -4.38
N ALA A 97 9.70 -13.13 -3.30
CA ALA A 97 9.21 -11.80 -2.92
C ALA A 97 10.33 -10.74 -2.80
N ARG A 98 11.53 -11.14 -2.33
CA ARG A 98 12.70 -10.25 -2.22
C ARG A 98 13.25 -9.72 -3.55
N GLU A 99 12.91 -10.36 -4.67
CA GLU A 99 13.34 -9.93 -6.00
C GLU A 99 12.46 -8.76 -6.51
N TRP A 100 11.31 -8.52 -5.87
CA TRP A 100 10.50 -7.34 -6.09
C TRP A 100 10.95 -6.22 -5.15
N PRO A 101 11.41 -5.05 -5.64
CA PRO A 101 11.92 -4.00 -4.76
C PRO A 101 10.81 -3.10 -4.20
N PHE A 102 9.59 -3.18 -4.71
CA PHE A 102 8.52 -2.22 -4.41
C PHE A 102 7.53 -2.75 -3.37
N TRP A 103 8.02 -3.12 -2.18
CA TRP A 103 7.18 -3.52 -1.05
C TRP A 103 7.86 -3.16 0.28
N GLY A 104 7.10 -3.23 1.37
CA GLY A 104 7.63 -3.08 2.72
C GLY A 104 6.71 -3.69 3.77
N ALA A 105 7.27 -4.05 4.92
CA ALA A 105 6.52 -4.54 6.07
C ALA A 105 7.25 -4.17 7.37
N VAL A 106 6.50 -3.81 8.41
CA VAL A 106 7.07 -3.35 9.70
C VAL A 106 7.92 -4.41 10.42
N TRP A 107 7.74 -5.68 10.06
CA TRP A 107 8.48 -6.81 10.64
C TRP A 107 9.85 -7.07 10.02
N MET A 108 10.25 -6.34 8.97
CA MET A 108 11.53 -6.58 8.30
C MET A 108 12.74 -5.88 8.93
N ASN A 109 12.50 -4.89 9.79
CA ASN A 109 13.56 -4.10 10.43
C ASN A 109 13.78 -4.50 11.91
N ARG A 110 13.57 -5.77 12.26
CA ARG A 110 13.95 -6.33 13.57
C ARG A 110 15.05 -7.37 13.40
#